data_AF-A0A8T9MRG4-F1
#
_entry.id   AF-A0A8T9MRG4-F1
#
_cell.length_a   1.000
_cell.length_b   1.000
_cell.length_c   1.000
_cell.angle_alpha   90.00
_cell.angle_beta   90.00
_cell.angle_gamma   90.00
#
_symmetry.space_group_name_H-M   'P 1'
#
loop_
_entity.id
_entity.type
_entity.pdbx_description
1 polymer ?
#
loop_
_entity_poly.entity_id
_entity_poly.type
_entity_poly.pdbx_seq_one_letter_code
_entity_poly.pdbx_strand_id
1 'polypeptide(L)'
;MNEHDFLQTASLNALLAAFANAKPYACGYIIESSYKSSKYEVNPLTEQMYQTNNMLLSQYTGLPFQLNKTKHQFVIQSTTRCDDFFAQIYRRIQQKRFETQISDNAFEDAILLSFFALRGSPDFKMNFYSLDLLRSVVSPKYLDNLFNLLTNLSDLRQLNLNFRELQEQFVSGENERNTQFRINLRYFNDRVGTQLAQINQYKADILQNNKAIIQDKSIVQKNSKTFVERIIFYTSKVLDQHKTKREIEQLRKELGFQYDNGIDARNKRNQGIVQYVRVYFPDECAACKQDYAIADRSFKYRQSDRYYMEVHHCISFSADSTCDQIDNLVKLCPACHRALSKNRADETYQRRLISQIFDNAPTAKAFCLNFVDNEQQAVDFVYERLR
;
A
#
# COMPACT_ATOMS: atom_id res chain seq x y z
N MET A 1 -6.23 -17.05 -19.50
CA MET A 1 -6.53 -15.69 -20.00
C MET A 1 -5.20 -14.99 -20.22
N ASN A 2 -5.00 -14.29 -21.34
CA ASN A 2 -3.77 -13.51 -21.53
C ASN A 2 -3.81 -12.22 -20.70
N GLU A 3 -2.64 -11.61 -20.47
CA GLU A 3 -2.51 -10.39 -19.67
C GLU A 3 -3.33 -9.21 -20.20
N HIS A 4 -3.37 -9.02 -21.53
CA HIS A 4 -4.11 -7.92 -22.13
C HIS A 4 -5.61 -8.02 -21.83
N ASP A 5 -6.20 -9.20 -22.08
CA ASP A 5 -7.61 -9.47 -21.78
C ASP A 5 -7.90 -9.32 -20.29
N PHE A 6 -6.99 -9.82 -19.44
CA PHE A 6 -7.11 -9.69 -17.99
C PHE A 6 -7.15 -8.21 -17.57
N LEU A 7 -6.20 -7.40 -18.00
CA LEU A 7 -6.16 -5.98 -17.65
C LEU A 7 -7.39 -5.22 -18.16
N GLN A 8 -7.93 -5.56 -19.34
CA GLN A 8 -9.09 -4.86 -19.87
C GLN A 8 -10.40 -5.25 -19.17
N THR A 9 -10.60 -6.54 -18.90
CA THR A 9 -11.91 -7.10 -18.51
C THR A 9 -12.04 -7.43 -17.04
N ALA A 10 -10.94 -7.56 -16.30
CA ALA A 10 -11.00 -7.94 -14.89
C ALA A 10 -11.80 -6.94 -14.05
N SER A 11 -12.58 -7.48 -13.11
CA SER A 11 -13.24 -6.69 -12.09
C SER A 11 -12.21 -6.03 -11.16
N LEU A 12 -12.63 -5.02 -10.40
CA LEU A 12 -11.78 -4.40 -9.37
C LEU A 12 -11.27 -5.44 -8.35
N ASN A 13 -12.14 -6.35 -7.91
CA ASN A 13 -11.79 -7.42 -6.98
C ASN A 13 -10.77 -8.40 -7.57
N ALA A 14 -10.90 -8.75 -8.86
CA ALA A 14 -9.93 -9.58 -9.56
C ALA A 14 -8.55 -8.93 -9.61
N LEU A 15 -8.48 -7.63 -9.92
CA LEU A 15 -7.23 -6.89 -9.98
C LEU A 15 -6.58 -6.77 -8.59
N LEU A 16 -7.36 -6.47 -7.55
CA LEU A 16 -6.87 -6.42 -6.17
C LEU A 16 -6.38 -7.80 -5.70
N ALA A 17 -7.13 -8.87 -6.00
CA ALA A 17 -6.73 -10.23 -5.67
C ALA A 17 -5.44 -10.63 -6.40
N ALA A 18 -5.28 -10.24 -7.67
CA ALA A 18 -4.06 -10.45 -8.44
C ALA A 18 -2.88 -9.69 -7.84
N PHE A 19 -3.05 -8.39 -7.54
CA PHE A 19 -1.98 -7.58 -6.94
C PHE A 19 -1.47 -8.20 -5.63
N ALA A 20 -2.38 -8.66 -4.77
CA ALA A 20 -2.01 -9.18 -3.45
C ALA A 20 -1.61 -10.65 -3.43
N ASN A 21 -2.02 -11.47 -4.41
CA ASN A 21 -1.89 -12.94 -4.34
C ASN A 21 -1.29 -13.60 -5.58
N ALA A 22 -0.98 -12.85 -6.62
CA ALA A 22 -0.27 -13.39 -7.77
C ALA A 22 1.21 -13.66 -7.45
N LYS A 23 1.79 -14.64 -8.14
CA LYS A 23 3.23 -14.91 -8.13
C LYS A 23 3.69 -15.41 -9.51
N PRO A 24 4.99 -15.30 -9.82
CA PRO A 24 5.53 -15.86 -11.06
C PRO A 24 5.19 -17.34 -11.25
N TYR A 25 4.89 -17.71 -12.48
CA TYR A 25 4.51 -19.05 -12.91
C TYR A 25 5.10 -19.34 -14.29
N ALA A 26 5.16 -20.61 -14.69
CA ALA A 26 5.88 -21.06 -15.88
C ALA A 26 5.50 -20.32 -17.18
N CYS A 27 4.24 -19.88 -17.31
CA CYS A 27 3.72 -19.17 -18.48
C CYS A 27 3.20 -17.75 -18.17
N GLY A 28 3.63 -17.15 -17.06
CA GLY A 28 3.20 -15.81 -16.63
C GLY A 28 3.03 -15.72 -15.13
N TYR A 29 1.80 -15.51 -14.67
CA TYR A 29 1.48 -15.33 -13.24
C TYR A 29 0.30 -16.20 -12.82
N ILE A 30 0.32 -16.64 -11.57
CA ILE A 30 -0.77 -17.42 -10.97
C ILE A 30 -1.30 -16.72 -9.74
N ILE A 31 -2.60 -16.44 -9.72
CA ILE A 31 -3.32 -16.07 -8.50
C ILE A 31 -3.61 -17.38 -7.76
N GLU A 32 -3.09 -17.52 -6.54
CA GLU A 32 -3.25 -18.75 -5.76
C GLU A 32 -3.84 -18.46 -4.38
N SER A 33 -4.93 -19.16 -4.06
CA SER A 33 -5.45 -19.25 -2.70
C SER A 33 -5.13 -20.63 -2.13
N SER A 34 -4.56 -20.66 -0.94
CA SER A 34 -4.27 -21.90 -0.23
C SER A 34 -4.29 -21.65 1.28
N TYR A 35 -4.88 -22.57 2.02
CA TYR A 35 -4.95 -22.55 3.47
C TYR A 35 -4.89 -23.99 4.00
N LYS A 36 -4.46 -24.13 5.25
CA LYS A 36 -4.29 -25.43 5.91
C LYS A 36 -5.26 -25.53 7.08
N SER A 37 -5.46 -26.76 7.58
CA SER A 37 -6.19 -26.97 8.83
C SER A 37 -5.61 -26.10 9.94
N SER A 38 -6.51 -25.53 10.72
CA SER A 38 -6.24 -24.60 11.80
C SER A 38 -6.63 -25.25 13.11
N LYS A 39 -5.83 -25.06 14.15
CA LYS A 39 -6.23 -25.45 15.52
C LYS A 39 -7.47 -24.72 16.04
N TYR A 40 -7.92 -23.68 15.32
CA TYR A 40 -9.11 -22.89 15.62
C TYR A 40 -10.30 -23.26 14.72
N GLU A 41 -10.19 -24.31 13.91
CA GLU A 41 -11.26 -24.72 13.00
C GLU A 41 -12.46 -25.30 13.74
N VAL A 42 -13.66 -24.96 13.25
CA VAL A 42 -14.92 -25.54 13.73
C VAL A 42 -15.23 -26.81 12.96
N ASN A 43 -15.05 -26.74 11.64
CA ASN A 43 -15.31 -27.82 10.71
C ASN A 43 -14.01 -28.19 10.00
N PRO A 44 -13.75 -29.49 9.78
CA PRO A 44 -12.56 -29.92 9.05
C PRO A 44 -12.61 -29.43 7.60
N LEU A 45 -11.43 -29.21 7.01
CA LEU A 45 -11.31 -28.94 5.58
C LEU A 45 -11.63 -30.19 4.75
N THR A 46 -12.84 -30.25 4.22
CA THR A 46 -13.30 -31.31 3.31
C THR A 46 -13.17 -30.90 1.85
N GLU A 47 -13.23 -31.87 0.94
CA GLU A 47 -13.29 -31.60 -0.50
C GLU A 47 -14.46 -30.69 -0.86
N GLN A 48 -15.64 -30.93 -0.27
CA GLN A 48 -16.82 -30.08 -0.45
C GLN A 48 -16.54 -28.62 -0.03
N MET A 49 -15.83 -28.40 1.08
CA MET A 49 -15.46 -27.05 1.53
C MET A 49 -14.53 -26.37 0.50
N TYR A 50 -13.57 -27.10 -0.07
CA TYR A 50 -12.74 -26.56 -1.15
C TYR A 50 -13.57 -26.24 -2.41
N GLN A 51 -14.49 -27.10 -2.82
CA GLN A 51 -15.36 -26.83 -3.97
C GLN A 51 -16.24 -25.58 -3.76
N THR A 52 -16.86 -25.45 -2.58
CA THR A 52 -17.65 -24.27 -2.20
C THR A 52 -16.80 -23.01 -2.22
N ASN A 53 -15.63 -23.01 -1.57
CA ASN A 53 -14.76 -21.84 -1.55
C ASN A 53 -14.20 -21.49 -2.94
N ASN A 54 -13.99 -22.48 -3.82
CA ASN A 54 -13.61 -22.22 -5.20
C ASN A 54 -14.70 -21.48 -5.98
N MET A 55 -15.96 -21.87 -5.78
CA MET A 55 -17.13 -21.22 -6.37
C MET A 55 -17.27 -19.78 -5.86
N LEU A 56 -17.21 -19.59 -4.54
CA LEU A 56 -17.30 -18.28 -3.89
C LEU A 56 -16.19 -17.33 -4.35
N LEU A 57 -14.94 -17.81 -4.40
CA LEU A 57 -13.82 -17.03 -4.92
C LEU A 57 -14.01 -16.65 -6.39
N SER A 58 -14.51 -17.59 -7.21
CA SER A 58 -14.79 -17.32 -8.62
C SER A 58 -15.89 -16.27 -8.80
N GLN A 59 -16.96 -16.34 -8.00
CA GLN A 59 -18.04 -15.36 -7.99
C GLN A 59 -17.56 -13.98 -7.54
N TYR A 60 -16.79 -13.91 -6.45
CA TYR A 60 -16.28 -12.65 -5.90
C TYR A 60 -15.35 -11.91 -6.87
N THR A 61 -14.50 -12.66 -7.57
CA THR A 61 -13.52 -12.08 -8.51
C THR A 61 -14.07 -11.95 -9.94
N GLY A 62 -15.05 -12.77 -10.31
CA GLY A 62 -15.46 -12.94 -11.71
C GLY A 62 -14.46 -13.74 -12.55
N LEU A 63 -13.49 -14.42 -11.92
CA LEU A 63 -12.47 -15.22 -12.60
C LEU A 63 -12.79 -16.71 -12.47
N PRO A 64 -12.56 -17.52 -13.52
CA PRO A 64 -12.81 -18.97 -13.48
C PRO A 64 -11.68 -19.70 -12.74
N PHE A 65 -11.63 -19.60 -11.41
CA PHE A 65 -10.65 -20.34 -10.60
C PHE A 65 -10.86 -21.86 -10.73
N GLN A 66 -9.75 -22.58 -10.80
CA GLN A 66 -9.73 -24.04 -10.85
C GLN A 66 -9.16 -24.61 -9.55
N LEU A 67 -9.75 -25.70 -9.07
CA LEU A 67 -9.26 -26.40 -7.90
C LEU A 67 -8.18 -27.42 -8.32
N ASN A 68 -6.96 -27.21 -7.83
CA ASN A 68 -5.85 -28.15 -7.97
C ASN A 68 -5.55 -28.74 -6.59
N LYS A 69 -6.14 -29.91 -6.30
CA LYS A 69 -6.14 -30.54 -4.98
C LYS A 69 -6.75 -29.61 -3.93
N THR A 70 -5.92 -28.93 -3.13
CA THR A 70 -6.34 -28.02 -2.06
C THR A 70 -6.05 -26.55 -2.37
N LYS A 71 -5.69 -26.25 -3.62
CA LYS A 71 -5.30 -24.91 -4.06
C LYS A 71 -6.28 -24.39 -5.09
N HIS A 72 -6.73 -23.16 -4.92
CA HIS A 72 -7.55 -22.45 -5.92
C HIS A 72 -6.63 -21.63 -6.79
N GLN A 73 -6.66 -21.86 -8.09
CA GLN A 73 -5.67 -21.32 -9.01
C GLN A 73 -6.34 -20.66 -10.22
N PHE A 74 -5.85 -19.47 -10.58
CA PHE A 74 -6.15 -18.83 -11.84
C PHE A 74 -4.86 -18.34 -12.49
N VAL A 75 -4.63 -18.70 -13.75
CA VAL A 75 -3.39 -18.40 -14.48
C VAL A 75 -3.62 -17.27 -15.48
N ILE A 76 -2.78 -16.26 -15.38
CA ILE A 76 -2.67 -15.14 -16.32
C ILE A 76 -1.44 -15.37 -17.18
N GLN A 77 -1.65 -15.59 -18.47
CA GLN A 77 -0.57 -15.80 -19.43
C GLN A 77 0.09 -14.46 -19.75
N SER A 78 1.39 -14.35 -19.52
CA SER A 78 2.13 -13.10 -19.64
C SER A 78 3.60 -13.37 -19.92
N THR A 79 4.22 -12.51 -20.72
CA THR A 79 5.67 -12.42 -20.90
C THR A 79 6.26 -11.18 -20.22
N THR A 80 5.42 -10.38 -19.57
CA THR A 80 5.81 -9.12 -18.92
C THR A 80 6.64 -9.42 -17.68
N ARG A 81 7.67 -8.60 -17.45
CA ARG A 81 8.51 -8.68 -16.25
C ARG A 81 7.69 -8.39 -14.98
N CYS A 82 8.08 -8.99 -13.86
CA CYS A 82 7.33 -8.94 -12.60
C CYS A 82 6.94 -7.51 -12.19
N ASP A 83 7.92 -6.60 -12.13
CA ASP A 83 7.68 -5.21 -11.74
C ASP A 83 6.71 -4.47 -12.66
N ASP A 84 6.74 -4.76 -13.96
CA ASP A 84 5.88 -4.11 -14.94
C ASP A 84 4.48 -4.71 -14.94
N PHE A 85 4.36 -6.00 -14.70
CA PHE A 85 3.08 -6.68 -14.52
C PHE A 85 2.30 -6.10 -13.32
N PHE A 86 2.94 -6.03 -12.14
CA PHE A 86 2.29 -5.48 -10.95
C PHE A 86 2.03 -3.97 -11.06
N ALA A 87 2.89 -3.21 -11.76
CA ALA A 87 2.65 -1.79 -12.02
C ALA A 87 1.45 -1.56 -12.96
N GLN A 88 1.27 -2.39 -13.98
CA GLN A 88 0.09 -2.34 -14.84
C GLN A 88 -1.19 -2.72 -14.08
N ILE A 89 -1.15 -3.75 -13.24
CA ILE A 89 -2.28 -4.08 -12.35
C ILE A 89 -2.62 -2.91 -11.45
N TYR A 90 -1.63 -2.31 -10.78
CA TYR A 90 -1.83 -1.15 -9.91
C TYR A 90 -2.50 0.01 -10.67
N ARG A 91 -1.99 0.37 -11.85
CA ARG A 91 -2.60 1.40 -12.70
C ARG A 91 -4.05 1.07 -13.02
N ARG A 92 -4.33 -0.19 -13.38
CA ARG A 92 -5.67 -0.62 -13.73
C ARG A 92 -6.63 -0.59 -12.53
N ILE A 93 -6.14 -0.89 -11.32
CA ILE A 93 -6.93 -0.75 -10.08
C ILE A 93 -7.39 0.70 -9.91
N GLN A 94 -6.49 1.67 -10.10
CA GLN A 94 -6.82 3.10 -9.97
C GLN A 94 -7.88 3.52 -11.00
N GLN A 95 -7.70 3.13 -12.27
CA GLN A 95 -8.67 3.39 -13.33
C GLN A 95 -10.04 2.77 -13.01
N LYS A 96 -10.06 1.50 -12.60
CA LYS A 96 -11.30 0.78 -12.27
C LYS A 96 -12.04 1.40 -11.10
N ARG A 97 -11.34 1.86 -10.06
CA ARG A 97 -11.95 2.58 -8.93
C ARG A 97 -12.74 3.79 -9.42
N PHE A 98 -12.18 4.56 -10.35
CA PHE A 98 -12.85 5.73 -10.92
C PHE A 98 -14.02 5.34 -11.83
N GLU A 99 -13.82 4.38 -12.74
CA GLU A 99 -14.86 3.85 -13.64
C GLU A 99 -16.09 3.35 -12.87
N THR A 100 -15.88 2.67 -11.73
CA THR A 100 -16.97 2.12 -10.91
C THR A 100 -17.57 3.12 -9.94
N GLN A 101 -16.96 4.30 -9.75
CA GLN A 101 -17.35 5.30 -8.75
C GLN A 101 -17.57 4.69 -7.35
N ILE A 102 -16.73 3.72 -6.99
CA ILE A 102 -16.82 3.02 -5.71
C ILE A 102 -16.50 3.99 -4.56
N SER A 103 -17.28 3.93 -3.47
CA SER A 103 -17.01 4.74 -2.28
C SER A 103 -15.72 4.31 -1.58
N ASP A 104 -15.08 5.23 -0.85
CA ASP A 104 -13.84 4.93 -0.10
C ASP A 104 -14.01 3.76 0.87
N ASN A 105 -15.14 3.69 1.57
CA ASN A 105 -15.40 2.58 2.48
C ASN A 105 -15.51 1.24 1.76
N ALA A 106 -16.21 1.20 0.62
CA ALA A 106 -16.34 -0.02 -0.17
C ALA A 106 -15.02 -0.42 -0.84
N PHE A 107 -14.20 0.56 -1.24
CA PHE A 107 -12.87 0.30 -1.79
C PHE A 107 -11.92 -0.27 -0.75
N GLU A 108 -11.93 0.29 0.46
CA GLU A 108 -11.19 -0.26 1.59
C GLU A 108 -11.61 -1.70 1.90
N ASP A 109 -12.92 -1.97 1.97
CA ASP A 109 -13.43 -3.32 2.20
C ASP A 109 -12.96 -4.29 1.12
N ALA A 110 -12.97 -3.87 -0.16
CA ALA A 110 -12.47 -4.65 -1.28
C ALA A 110 -10.97 -4.94 -1.18
N ILE A 111 -10.15 -3.97 -0.75
CA ILE A 111 -8.72 -4.15 -0.47
C ILE A 111 -8.55 -5.21 0.62
N LEU A 112 -9.21 -5.05 1.77
CA LEU A 112 -9.06 -5.94 2.91
C LEU A 112 -9.44 -7.39 2.57
N LEU A 113 -10.59 -7.57 1.92
CA LEU A 113 -11.07 -8.88 1.49
C LEU A 113 -10.13 -9.51 0.47
N SER A 114 -9.75 -8.78 -0.59
CA SER A 114 -8.88 -9.31 -1.64
C SER A 114 -7.48 -9.67 -1.14
N PHE A 115 -6.95 -8.92 -0.17
CA PHE A 115 -5.63 -9.18 0.40
C PHE A 115 -5.64 -10.38 1.35
N PHE A 116 -6.60 -10.46 2.27
CA PHE A 116 -6.54 -11.43 3.37
C PHE A 116 -7.39 -12.69 3.17
N ALA A 117 -8.43 -12.67 2.33
CA ALA A 117 -9.33 -13.82 2.18
C ALA A 117 -8.62 -15.05 1.60
N LEU A 118 -7.68 -14.86 0.68
CA LEU A 118 -7.01 -15.97 -0.02
C LEU A 118 -5.90 -16.60 0.83
N ARG A 119 -4.85 -15.84 1.14
CA ARG A 119 -3.65 -16.35 1.83
C ARG A 119 -3.47 -15.83 3.26
N GLY A 120 -4.30 -14.89 3.71
CA GLY A 120 -4.20 -14.36 5.05
C GLY A 120 -4.49 -15.42 6.12
N SER A 121 -3.86 -15.32 7.29
CA SER A 121 -4.18 -16.13 8.47
C SER A 121 -4.29 -15.29 9.76
N PRO A 122 -5.29 -15.54 10.64
CA PRO A 122 -5.41 -14.82 11.90
C PRO A 122 -4.41 -15.33 12.95
N ASP A 123 -3.79 -14.40 13.66
CA ASP A 123 -3.01 -14.61 14.88
C ASP A 123 -3.78 -14.00 16.06
N PHE A 124 -4.56 -14.87 16.71
CA PHE A 124 -5.36 -14.50 17.88
C PHE A 124 -4.51 -14.14 19.09
N LYS A 125 -3.23 -14.54 19.17
CA LYS A 125 -2.37 -14.15 20.30
C LYS A 125 -1.90 -12.72 20.12
N MET A 126 -1.37 -12.40 18.93
CA MET A 126 -0.76 -11.10 18.63
C MET A 126 -1.75 -10.04 18.13
N ASN A 127 -3.04 -10.40 17.96
CA ASN A 127 -4.09 -9.51 17.43
C ASN A 127 -3.81 -9.02 16.00
N PHE A 128 -3.33 -9.90 15.12
CA PHE A 128 -3.07 -9.56 13.72
C PHE A 128 -3.69 -10.57 12.76
N TYR A 129 -4.24 -10.08 11.66
CA TYR A 129 -4.44 -10.88 10.45
C TYR A 129 -3.21 -10.65 9.56
N SER A 130 -2.50 -11.72 9.22
CA SER A 130 -1.21 -11.63 8.52
C SER A 130 -1.26 -12.23 7.13
N LEU A 131 -0.58 -11.59 6.18
CA LEU A 131 -0.36 -12.03 4.80
C LEU A 131 1.15 -12.01 4.51
N ASP A 132 1.67 -13.07 3.91
CA ASP A 132 3.08 -13.14 3.50
C ASP A 132 3.29 -12.38 2.18
N LEU A 133 4.22 -11.42 2.20
CA LEU A 133 4.72 -10.73 1.01
C LEU A 133 5.79 -11.59 0.33
N LEU A 134 5.46 -12.17 -0.81
CA LEU A 134 6.34 -13.15 -1.47
C LEU A 134 7.62 -12.47 -1.96
N ARG A 135 8.79 -12.96 -1.53
CA ARG A 135 10.10 -12.45 -1.97
C ARG A 135 10.30 -12.46 -3.49
N SER A 136 9.63 -13.37 -4.20
CA SER A 136 9.65 -13.43 -5.67
C SER A 136 8.86 -12.31 -6.37
N VAL A 137 8.15 -11.48 -5.61
CA VAL A 137 7.28 -10.39 -6.10
C VAL A 137 7.71 -9.05 -5.55
N VAL A 138 8.15 -9.02 -4.28
CA VAL A 138 8.50 -7.78 -3.59
C VAL A 138 9.73 -7.14 -4.24
N SER A 139 9.53 -5.92 -4.72
CA SER A 139 10.54 -4.98 -5.20
C SER A 139 10.25 -3.59 -4.64
N PRO A 140 11.17 -2.61 -4.74
CA PRO A 140 10.88 -1.23 -4.35
C PRO A 140 9.61 -0.69 -5.04
N LYS A 141 9.48 -0.91 -6.37
CA LYS A 141 8.31 -0.47 -7.15
C LYS A 141 7.01 -1.15 -6.69
N TYR A 142 7.06 -2.44 -6.36
CA TYR A 142 5.90 -3.13 -5.79
C TYR A 142 5.51 -2.56 -4.43
N LEU A 143 6.49 -2.26 -3.56
CA LEU A 143 6.23 -1.69 -2.24
C LEU A 143 5.67 -0.28 -2.32
N ASP A 144 6.11 0.53 -3.28
CA ASP A 144 5.55 1.86 -3.52
C ASP A 144 4.09 1.76 -3.96
N ASN A 145 3.78 0.89 -4.94
CA ASN A 145 2.40 0.63 -5.36
C ASN A 145 1.53 0.08 -4.22
N LEU A 146 2.09 -0.83 -3.40
CA LEU A 146 1.43 -1.37 -2.22
C LEU A 146 1.13 -0.25 -1.22
N PHE A 147 2.11 0.59 -0.93
CA PHE A 147 1.93 1.73 -0.03
C PHE A 147 0.81 2.65 -0.53
N ASN A 148 0.83 3.00 -1.82
CA ASN A 148 -0.17 3.86 -2.44
C ASN A 148 -1.57 3.21 -2.51
N LEU A 149 -1.67 1.88 -2.55
CA LEU A 149 -2.98 1.23 -2.35
C LEU A 149 -3.43 1.37 -0.90
N LEU A 150 -2.52 1.18 0.05
CA LEU A 150 -2.85 1.11 1.47
C LEU A 150 -3.19 2.45 2.10
N THR A 151 -2.72 3.57 1.56
CA THR A 151 -3.14 4.92 1.94
C THR A 151 -4.64 5.16 1.75
N ASN A 152 -5.35 4.30 1.01
CA ASN A 152 -6.81 4.34 0.89
C ASN A 152 -7.54 3.70 2.07
N LEU A 153 -6.84 3.11 3.04
CA LEU A 153 -7.46 2.66 4.29
C LEU A 153 -7.72 3.85 5.21
N SER A 154 -8.88 3.87 5.86
CA SER A 154 -9.29 4.95 6.76
C SER A 154 -8.36 5.09 7.97
N ASP A 155 -7.66 4.02 8.35
CA ASP A 155 -6.73 4.05 9.48
C ASP A 155 -5.47 3.18 9.29
N LEU A 156 -4.42 3.81 8.74
CA LEU A 156 -3.09 3.22 8.58
C LEU A 156 -2.45 2.74 9.89
N ARG A 157 -2.90 3.20 11.08
CA ARG A 157 -2.35 2.75 12.38
C ARG A 157 -2.68 1.29 12.66
N GLN A 158 -3.70 0.75 12.01
CA GLN A 158 -4.08 -0.65 12.14
C GLN A 158 -3.16 -1.58 11.35
N LEU A 159 -2.32 -1.02 10.47
CA LEU A 159 -1.36 -1.79 9.68
C LEU A 159 -0.05 -1.99 10.42
N ASN A 160 0.64 -3.06 10.06
CA ASN A 160 1.95 -3.40 10.58
C ASN A 160 2.75 -4.21 9.54
N LEU A 161 4.07 -4.06 9.54
CA LEU A 161 4.97 -4.78 8.64
C LEU A 161 6.02 -5.54 9.47
N ASN A 162 5.96 -6.86 9.46
CA ASN A 162 6.84 -7.70 10.26
C ASN A 162 7.97 -8.29 9.42
N PHE A 163 9.16 -7.71 9.55
CA PHE A 163 10.40 -8.12 8.88
C PHE A 163 10.82 -9.48 9.39
N ARG A 164 10.76 -10.51 8.53
CA ARG A 164 11.17 -11.87 8.92
C ARG A 164 12.68 -12.07 8.74
N GLU A 165 13.28 -11.33 7.82
CA GLU A 165 14.70 -11.28 7.49
C GLU A 165 15.54 -10.86 8.70
N LEU A 166 14.97 -10.03 9.58
CA LEU A 166 15.62 -9.60 10.81
C LEU A 166 15.39 -10.56 11.98
N GLN A 167 14.69 -11.69 11.84
CA GLN A 167 14.44 -12.63 12.94
C GLN A 167 15.52 -13.71 13.05
N GLU A 168 15.78 -14.22 14.25
CA GLU A 168 16.88 -15.15 14.49
C GLU A 168 16.81 -16.40 13.63
N GLN A 169 15.61 -16.97 13.47
CA GLN A 169 15.36 -18.15 12.62
C GLN A 169 15.74 -17.92 11.14
N PHE A 170 15.62 -16.68 10.66
CA PHE A 170 16.02 -16.33 9.30
C PHE A 170 17.54 -16.19 9.21
N VAL A 171 18.15 -15.52 10.20
CA VAL A 171 19.60 -15.28 10.27
C VAL A 171 20.39 -16.58 10.48
N SER A 172 19.82 -17.55 11.20
CA SER A 172 20.40 -18.88 11.40
C SER A 172 20.21 -19.81 10.21
N GLY A 173 19.37 -19.45 9.23
CA GLY A 173 18.98 -20.31 8.11
C GLY A 173 18.00 -21.43 8.48
N GLU A 174 17.50 -21.48 9.72
CA GLU A 174 16.54 -22.48 10.19
C GLU A 174 15.19 -22.35 9.45
N ASN A 175 14.75 -21.12 9.23
CA ASN A 175 13.51 -20.85 8.53
C ASN A 175 13.49 -19.46 7.86
N GLU A 176 13.66 -19.44 6.55
CA GLU A 176 13.57 -18.22 5.77
C GLU A 176 12.12 -17.87 5.41
N ARG A 177 11.41 -17.30 6.38
CA ARG A 177 10.04 -16.84 6.15
C ARG A 177 10.02 -15.51 5.40
N ASN A 178 8.99 -15.31 4.61
CA ASN A 178 8.71 -14.04 3.94
C ASN A 178 8.28 -12.95 4.95
N THR A 179 8.66 -11.70 4.72
CA THR A 179 8.09 -10.54 5.43
C THR A 179 6.56 -10.58 5.40
N GLN A 180 5.94 -10.20 6.51
CA GLN A 180 4.49 -10.25 6.67
C GLN A 180 3.88 -8.87 6.71
N PHE A 181 2.94 -8.64 5.79
CA PHE A 181 1.98 -7.55 5.89
C PHE A 181 0.87 -7.94 6.87
N ARG A 182 0.54 -7.07 7.81
CA ARG A 182 -0.40 -7.36 8.89
C ARG A 182 -1.39 -6.24 9.10
N ILE A 183 -2.61 -6.60 9.48
CA ILE A 183 -3.65 -5.68 9.95
C ILE A 183 -4.14 -6.11 11.34
N ASN A 184 -4.54 -5.17 12.18
CA ASN A 184 -5.18 -5.44 13.47
C ASN A 184 -6.39 -6.37 13.28
N LEU A 185 -6.39 -7.51 13.97
CA LEU A 185 -7.39 -8.56 13.77
C LEU A 185 -8.79 -8.09 14.18
N ARG A 186 -8.91 -7.38 15.30
CA ARG A 186 -10.17 -6.78 15.75
C ARG A 186 -10.72 -5.81 14.72
N TYR A 187 -9.88 -4.89 14.23
CA TYR A 187 -10.27 -3.93 13.19
C TYR A 187 -10.76 -4.62 11.91
N PHE A 188 -9.99 -5.61 11.41
CA PHE A 188 -10.39 -6.37 10.23
C PHE A 188 -11.75 -7.07 10.44
N ASN A 189 -11.93 -7.73 11.58
CA ASN A 189 -13.14 -8.49 11.86
C ASN A 189 -14.37 -7.59 11.99
N ASP A 190 -14.24 -6.45 12.65
CA ASP A 190 -15.34 -5.49 12.82
C ASP A 190 -15.78 -4.89 11.48
N ARG A 191 -14.84 -4.75 10.53
CA ARG A 191 -15.09 -4.11 9.24
C ARG A 191 -15.58 -5.08 8.16
N VAL A 192 -14.85 -6.17 7.94
CA VAL A 192 -15.08 -7.11 6.82
C VAL A 192 -15.24 -8.57 7.24
N GLY A 193 -15.29 -8.86 8.55
CA GLY A 193 -15.29 -10.23 9.07
C GLY A 193 -16.50 -11.07 8.61
N THR A 194 -17.68 -10.46 8.48
CA THR A 194 -18.90 -11.15 8.03
C THR A 194 -18.90 -11.37 6.51
N GLN A 195 -18.39 -10.40 5.75
CA GLN A 195 -18.27 -10.45 4.29
C GLN A 195 -17.27 -11.52 3.83
N LEU A 196 -16.33 -11.93 4.69
CA LEU A 196 -15.34 -12.97 4.37
C LEU A 196 -15.99 -14.29 3.92
N ALA A 197 -17.18 -14.61 4.43
CA ALA A 197 -17.94 -15.81 4.04
C ALA A 197 -18.31 -15.83 2.55
N GLN A 198 -18.37 -14.67 1.89
CA GLN A 198 -18.65 -14.56 0.45
C GLN A 198 -17.48 -15.02 -0.43
N ILE A 199 -16.32 -15.29 0.17
CA ILE A 199 -15.08 -15.64 -0.53
C ILE A 199 -14.50 -16.94 0.02
N ASN A 200 -14.50 -17.08 1.36
CA ASN A 200 -13.89 -18.19 2.07
C ASN A 200 -14.66 -18.51 3.35
N GLN A 201 -15.62 -19.43 3.24
CA GLN A 201 -16.48 -19.83 4.37
C GLN A 201 -15.65 -20.38 5.54
N TYR A 202 -14.65 -21.21 5.26
CA TYR A 202 -13.79 -21.81 6.27
C TYR A 202 -13.10 -20.76 7.16
N LYS A 203 -12.53 -19.71 6.56
CA LYS A 203 -11.89 -18.65 7.33
C LYS A 203 -12.90 -17.77 8.07
N ALA A 204 -14.07 -17.54 7.49
CA ALA A 204 -15.16 -16.82 8.16
C ALA A 204 -15.62 -17.58 9.41
N ASP A 205 -15.79 -18.89 9.33
CA ASP A 205 -16.15 -19.75 10.47
C ASP A 205 -15.13 -19.66 11.60
N ILE A 206 -13.83 -19.65 11.27
CA ILE A 206 -12.75 -19.47 12.25
C ILE A 206 -12.89 -18.13 13.00
N LEU A 207 -13.12 -17.03 12.28
CA LEU A 207 -13.27 -15.71 12.91
C LEU A 207 -14.53 -15.65 13.77
N GLN A 208 -15.64 -16.16 13.25
CA GLN A 208 -16.94 -16.16 13.94
C GLN A 208 -16.90 -17.00 15.22
N ASN A 209 -16.28 -18.18 15.20
CA ASN A 209 -16.14 -19.03 16.38
C ASN A 209 -15.27 -18.39 17.47
N ASN A 210 -14.31 -17.56 17.07
CA ASN A 210 -13.40 -16.87 18.00
C ASN A 210 -13.81 -15.40 18.23
N LYS A 211 -15.07 -15.04 17.93
CA LYS A 211 -15.55 -13.65 17.98
C LYS A 211 -15.39 -13.01 19.36
N ALA A 212 -15.64 -13.76 20.45
CA ALA A 212 -15.45 -13.26 21.81
C ALA A 212 -13.98 -12.90 22.09
N ILE A 213 -13.04 -13.76 21.69
CA ILE A 213 -11.59 -13.51 21.81
C ILE A 213 -11.18 -12.29 21.00
N ILE A 214 -11.78 -12.09 19.82
CA ILE A 214 -11.52 -10.91 18.99
C ILE A 214 -12.10 -9.65 19.66
N GLN A 215 -13.31 -9.72 20.20
CA GLN A 215 -14.02 -8.61 20.84
C GLN A 215 -13.29 -8.04 22.05
N ASP A 216 -12.60 -8.88 22.82
CA ASP A 216 -11.80 -8.46 23.97
C ASP A 216 -10.48 -7.77 23.57
N LYS A 217 -10.13 -7.75 22.28
CA LYS A 217 -8.90 -7.11 21.80
C LYS A 217 -9.08 -5.64 21.51
N SER A 218 -8.00 -4.90 21.66
CA SER A 218 -7.97 -3.47 21.36
C SER A 218 -7.74 -3.19 19.87
N ILE A 219 -8.41 -2.15 19.39
CA ILE A 219 -8.03 -1.44 18.17
C ILE A 219 -6.94 -0.43 18.54
N VAL A 220 -5.97 -0.19 17.65
CA VAL A 220 -4.89 0.75 17.94
C VAL A 220 -5.45 2.18 17.97
N GLN A 221 -5.47 2.80 19.16
CA GLN A 221 -6.02 4.15 19.36
C GLN A 221 -4.92 5.23 19.43
N LYS A 222 -3.73 4.88 19.93
CA LYS A 222 -2.61 5.82 20.10
C LYS A 222 -1.82 5.96 18.80
N ASN A 223 -1.23 7.14 18.58
CA ASN A 223 -0.31 7.41 17.48
C ASN A 223 0.97 6.57 17.64
N SER A 224 0.93 5.31 17.20
CA SER A 224 2.13 4.50 17.05
C SER A 224 2.80 4.86 15.72
N LYS A 225 4.11 5.01 15.77
CA LYS A 225 5.02 5.33 14.65
C LYS A 225 5.05 4.27 13.52
N THR A 226 4.11 3.34 13.47
CA THR A 226 4.49 1.96 13.12
C THR A 226 4.51 1.65 11.63
N PHE A 227 3.43 1.83 10.87
CA PHE A 227 3.42 1.23 9.52
C PHE A 227 4.27 1.97 8.49
N VAL A 228 4.07 3.29 8.38
CA VAL A 228 4.75 4.15 7.39
C VAL A 228 6.26 4.16 7.62
N GLU A 229 6.72 4.31 8.87
CA GLU A 229 8.16 4.27 9.17
C GLU A 229 8.73 2.86 8.91
N ARG A 230 7.97 1.79 9.18
CA ARG A 230 8.41 0.42 8.92
C ARG A 230 8.52 0.09 7.44
N ILE A 231 7.58 0.52 6.59
CA ILE A 231 7.68 0.24 5.16
C ILE A 231 8.87 0.98 4.54
N ILE A 232 9.10 2.24 4.93
CA ILE A 232 10.28 3.01 4.53
C ILE A 232 11.56 2.32 4.98
N PHE A 233 11.63 1.95 6.26
CA PHE A 233 12.79 1.28 6.82
C PHE A 233 13.06 -0.03 6.09
N TYR A 234 12.02 -0.80 5.81
CA TYR A 234 12.14 -2.05 5.06
C TYR A 234 12.72 -1.82 3.67
N THR A 235 12.15 -0.90 2.90
CA THR A 235 12.61 -0.58 1.53
C THR A 235 14.05 -0.08 1.49
N SER A 236 14.43 0.79 2.45
CA SER A 236 15.76 1.44 2.44
C SER A 236 16.86 0.63 3.12
N LYS A 237 16.51 -0.21 4.09
CA LYS A 237 17.48 -0.86 4.97
C LYS A 237 17.35 -2.37 5.05
N VAL A 238 16.31 -3.03 4.54
CA VAL A 238 16.14 -4.49 4.71
C VAL A 238 16.05 -5.22 3.38
N LEU A 239 15.22 -4.72 2.46
CA LEU A 239 14.99 -5.33 1.16
C LEU A 239 16.29 -5.48 0.37
N ASP A 240 16.54 -6.69 -0.15
CA ASP A 240 17.69 -7.07 -1.01
C ASP A 240 19.09 -6.73 -0.47
N GLN A 241 19.21 -6.49 0.84
CA GLN A 241 20.49 -6.22 1.49
C GLN A 241 20.99 -7.46 2.22
N HIS A 242 22.10 -8.03 1.77
CA HIS A 242 22.87 -8.96 2.59
C HIS A 242 23.43 -8.21 3.81
N LYS A 243 23.23 -8.78 4.99
CA LYS A 243 23.65 -8.16 6.25
C LYS A 243 24.41 -9.12 7.12
N THR A 244 25.44 -8.60 7.76
CA THR A 244 26.12 -9.27 8.85
C THR A 244 25.24 -9.33 10.09
N LYS A 245 25.51 -10.28 11.00
CA LYS A 245 24.82 -10.39 12.29
C LYS A 245 24.84 -9.07 13.07
N ARG A 246 25.96 -8.35 13.03
CA ARG A 246 26.16 -7.05 13.71
C ARG A 246 25.24 -5.96 13.14
N GLU A 247 25.10 -5.88 11.82
CA GLU A 247 24.18 -4.93 11.17
C GLU A 247 22.73 -5.26 11.49
N ILE A 248 22.36 -6.55 11.53
CA ILE A 248 21.01 -6.97 11.93
C ILE A 248 20.73 -6.58 13.39
N GLU A 249 21.67 -6.78 14.31
CA GLU A 249 21.52 -6.34 15.71
C GLU A 249 21.35 -4.83 15.83
N GLN A 250 22.09 -4.05 15.03
CA GLN A 250 21.95 -2.60 15.00
C GLN A 250 20.58 -2.16 14.47
N LEU A 251 20.10 -2.76 13.37
CA LEU A 251 18.76 -2.50 12.82
C LEU A 251 17.65 -2.91 13.79
N ARG A 252 17.85 -3.98 14.58
CA ARG A 252 16.92 -4.38 15.64
C ARG A 252 16.83 -3.34 16.76
N LYS A 253 17.95 -2.72 17.13
CA LYS A 253 17.98 -1.61 18.11
C LYS A 253 17.28 -0.36 17.56
N GLU A 254 17.53 0.01 16.31
CA GLU A 254 16.88 1.16 15.66
C GLU A 254 15.35 1.03 15.60
N LEU A 255 14.85 -0.20 15.45
CA LEU A 255 13.41 -0.52 15.44
C LEU A 255 12.80 -0.71 16.83
N GLY A 256 13.59 -0.58 17.91
CA GLY A 256 13.12 -0.72 19.28
C GLY A 256 12.79 -2.15 19.70
N PHE A 257 13.40 -3.17 19.09
CA PHE A 257 13.22 -4.57 19.51
C PHE A 257 13.96 -4.93 20.81
N GLN A 258 14.90 -4.08 21.27
CA GLN A 258 15.49 -4.16 22.61
C GLN A 258 14.83 -3.11 23.50
N TYR A 259 14.18 -3.57 24.56
CA TYR A 259 13.63 -2.72 25.61
C TYR A 259 14.79 -2.11 26.41
N ASP A 260 15.13 -0.86 26.12
CA ASP A 260 15.76 0.00 27.13
C ASP A 260 14.65 0.81 27.81
N ASN A 261 14.51 0.58 29.12
CA ASN A 261 13.55 1.25 29.99
C ASN A 261 13.97 2.71 30.17
N GLY A 262 13.53 3.58 29.26
CA GLY A 262 13.64 5.02 29.47
C GLY A 262 13.63 5.81 28.18
N ILE A 263 12.45 6.00 27.57
CA ILE A 263 12.29 7.08 26.59
C ILE A 263 11.00 7.85 26.87
N ASP A 264 11.25 9.11 27.19
CA ASP A 264 10.37 10.23 27.49
C ASP A 264 9.11 10.32 26.62
N ALA A 265 7.98 10.50 27.31
CA ALA A 265 6.70 10.81 26.71
C ALA A 265 6.71 12.25 26.16
N ARG A 266 6.83 12.39 24.83
CA ARG A 266 6.38 13.62 24.15
C ARG A 266 5.41 13.27 23.03
N ASN A 267 4.13 13.55 23.31
CA ASN A 267 3.03 13.52 22.36
C ASN A 267 3.34 14.41 21.15
N LYS A 268 3.41 13.83 19.95
CA LYS A 268 3.32 14.55 18.67
C LYS A 268 2.16 13.99 17.85
N ARG A 269 1.35 14.90 17.28
CA ARG A 269 0.26 14.59 16.34
C ARG A 269 0.84 14.00 15.05
N ASN A 270 0.14 13.03 14.45
CA ASN A 270 0.60 12.31 13.27
C ASN A 270 0.10 12.97 11.96
N GLN A 271 1.02 13.20 11.01
CA GLN A 271 0.80 13.56 9.60
C GLN A 271 1.68 12.63 8.73
N GLY A 272 1.42 11.32 8.74
CA GLY A 272 2.36 10.29 8.29
C GLY A 272 2.91 10.46 6.86
N ILE A 273 2.05 10.86 5.91
CA ILE A 273 2.42 11.05 4.49
C ILE A 273 3.23 12.35 4.29
N VAL A 274 2.82 13.46 4.92
CA VAL A 274 3.56 14.73 4.88
C VAL A 274 4.93 14.60 5.55
N GLN A 275 5.03 13.82 6.63
CA GLN A 275 6.31 13.51 7.27
C GLN A 275 7.19 12.62 6.38
N TYR A 276 6.62 11.64 5.67
CA TYR A 276 7.34 10.87 4.65
C TYR A 276 7.97 11.82 3.62
N VAL A 277 7.15 12.67 2.98
CA VAL A 277 7.61 13.57 1.92
C VAL A 277 8.66 14.53 2.47
N ARG A 278 8.45 15.10 3.66
CA ARG A 278 9.42 15.99 4.31
C ARG A 278 10.77 15.34 4.55
N VAL A 279 10.82 14.08 4.96
CA VAL A 279 12.08 13.39 5.28
C VAL A 279 12.80 12.90 4.03
N TYR A 280 12.08 12.34 3.04
CA TYR A 280 12.69 11.56 1.96
C TYR A 280 12.76 12.27 0.60
N PHE A 281 11.91 13.26 0.34
CA PHE A 281 12.06 14.03 -0.89
C PHE A 281 13.23 15.01 -0.73
N PRO A 282 14.04 15.27 -1.77
CA PRO A 282 15.05 16.32 -1.73
C PRO A 282 14.42 17.64 -1.29
N ASP A 283 15.16 18.47 -0.53
CA ASP A 283 14.70 19.82 -0.17
C ASP A 283 14.85 20.77 -1.36
N GLU A 284 14.19 20.44 -2.46
CA GLU A 284 14.16 21.21 -3.70
C GLU A 284 12.70 21.55 -4.03
N CYS A 285 12.47 22.70 -4.66
CA CYS A 285 11.16 23.05 -5.17
C CYS A 285 10.97 22.44 -6.57
N ALA A 286 9.94 21.62 -6.75
CA ALA A 286 9.61 21.02 -8.04
C ALA A 286 9.26 22.04 -9.12
N ALA A 287 8.73 23.23 -8.76
CA ALA A 287 8.29 24.19 -9.76
C ALA A 287 9.43 25.04 -10.35
N CYS A 288 10.34 25.59 -9.53
CA CYS A 288 11.28 26.60 -10.03
C CYS A 288 12.76 26.32 -9.70
N LYS A 289 13.13 25.05 -9.46
CA LYS A 289 14.52 24.69 -9.14
C LYS A 289 15.54 24.98 -10.23
N GLN A 290 15.11 25.04 -11.49
CA GLN A 290 15.98 25.38 -12.61
C GLN A 290 16.11 26.91 -12.81
N ASP A 291 15.19 27.69 -12.27
CA ASP A 291 15.10 29.13 -12.55
C ASP A 291 15.75 29.99 -11.45
N TYR A 292 15.71 29.52 -10.21
CA TYR A 292 16.14 30.31 -9.05
C TYR A 292 16.93 29.47 -8.04
N ALA A 293 17.96 30.08 -7.44
CA ALA A 293 18.65 29.45 -6.31
C ALA A 293 17.70 29.29 -5.12
N ILE A 294 17.88 28.23 -4.33
CA ILE A 294 17.00 27.91 -3.20
C ILE A 294 17.05 28.96 -2.09
N ALA A 295 18.22 29.59 -1.90
CA ALA A 295 18.46 30.59 -0.87
C ALA A 295 17.65 31.88 -1.07
N ASP A 296 17.25 32.19 -2.31
CA ASP A 296 16.53 33.43 -2.64
C ASP A 296 15.02 33.29 -2.46
N ARG A 297 14.53 32.08 -2.20
CA ARG A 297 13.10 31.74 -2.20
C ARG A 297 12.68 30.85 -1.03
N SER A 298 13.61 30.55 -0.12
CA SER A 298 13.38 29.78 1.10
C SER A 298 14.40 30.18 2.18
N PHE A 299 14.18 29.73 3.41
CA PHE A 299 15.08 29.94 4.55
C PHE A 299 15.45 28.59 5.18
N LYS A 300 16.60 28.53 5.87
CA LYS A 300 17.02 27.33 6.61
C LYS A 300 16.26 27.19 7.92
N TYR A 301 15.99 25.96 8.35
CA TYR A 301 15.46 25.72 9.70
C TYR A 301 16.48 26.17 10.76
N ARG A 302 15.98 26.64 11.90
CA ARG A 302 16.82 26.98 13.05
C ARG A 302 17.69 25.77 13.43
N GLN A 303 19.01 25.94 13.46
CA GLN A 303 20.00 24.88 13.77
C GLN A 303 20.02 23.71 12.77
N SER A 304 19.71 23.96 11.50
CA SER A 304 19.82 22.95 10.43
C SER A 304 20.33 23.58 9.15
N ASP A 305 21.05 22.79 8.34
CA ASP A 305 21.42 23.19 6.98
C ASP A 305 20.30 22.97 5.94
N ARG A 306 19.17 22.41 6.37
CA ARG A 306 18.02 22.13 5.50
C ARG A 306 17.16 23.36 5.27
N TYR A 307 16.73 23.54 4.03
CA TYR A 307 15.80 24.60 3.62
C TYR A 307 14.35 24.23 3.90
N TYR A 308 13.54 25.22 4.27
CA TYR A 308 12.10 25.07 4.50
C TYR A 308 11.36 24.86 3.18
N MET A 309 10.58 23.79 3.08
CA MET A 309 9.74 23.49 1.93
C MET A 309 8.34 23.12 2.38
N GLU A 310 7.36 23.47 1.55
CA GLU A 310 5.96 23.16 1.75
C GLU A 310 5.57 21.97 0.89
N VAL A 311 4.83 21.04 1.48
CA VAL A 311 4.32 19.87 0.75
C VAL A 311 3.04 20.30 0.05
N HIS A 312 2.96 20.06 -1.25
CA HIS A 312 1.87 20.46 -2.13
C HIS A 312 1.28 19.25 -2.84
N HIS A 313 -0.04 19.12 -2.84
CA HIS A 313 -0.79 18.19 -3.68
C HIS A 313 -0.95 18.79 -5.07
N CYS A 314 -0.44 18.12 -6.11
CA CYS A 314 -0.59 18.59 -7.48
C CYS A 314 -2.06 18.67 -7.87
N ILE A 315 -2.87 17.68 -7.51
CA ILE A 315 -4.33 17.74 -7.65
C ILE A 315 -4.97 17.91 -6.27
N SER A 316 -5.66 19.04 -6.06
CA SER A 316 -6.34 19.37 -4.80
C SER A 316 -7.81 18.96 -4.81
N PHE A 317 -8.17 17.84 -4.19
CA PHE A 317 -9.56 17.39 -4.06
C PHE A 317 -10.18 17.82 -2.73
N SER A 318 -11.34 18.49 -2.77
CA SER A 318 -11.85 19.23 -1.59
C SER A 318 -12.62 18.40 -0.61
N ALA A 319 -13.06 17.26 -1.10
CA ALA A 319 -14.08 16.46 -0.48
C ALA A 319 -13.71 14.97 -0.52
N ASP A 320 -12.65 14.61 -1.23
CA ASP A 320 -12.27 13.23 -1.49
C ASP A 320 -10.83 12.96 -1.05
N SER A 321 -10.68 12.14 -0.01
CA SER A 321 -9.39 11.59 0.48
C SER A 321 -8.69 10.67 -0.54
N THR A 322 -9.32 10.42 -1.68
CA THR A 322 -8.92 9.44 -2.70
C THR A 322 -7.53 9.67 -3.29
N CYS A 323 -7.02 10.91 -3.24
CA CYS A 323 -5.77 11.34 -3.88
C CYS A 323 -4.73 11.92 -2.91
N ASP A 324 -4.83 11.66 -1.60
CA ASP A 324 -3.73 11.91 -0.63
C ASP A 324 -2.65 10.82 -0.76
N GLN A 325 -2.14 10.68 -1.99
CA GLN A 325 -1.14 9.70 -2.42
C GLN A 325 0.22 10.38 -2.47
N ILE A 326 1.30 9.69 -2.10
CA ILE A 326 2.67 10.26 -2.18
C ILE A 326 2.99 10.70 -3.61
N ASP A 327 2.52 9.95 -4.59
CA ASP A 327 2.75 10.25 -6.00
C ASP A 327 2.07 11.56 -6.43
N ASN A 328 1.06 12.05 -5.72
CA ASN A 328 0.42 13.35 -5.95
C ASN A 328 1.17 14.51 -5.24
N LEU A 329 2.20 14.21 -4.44
CA LEU A 329 2.86 15.17 -3.58
C LEU A 329 4.21 15.63 -4.14
N VAL A 330 4.44 16.93 -4.03
CA VAL A 330 5.73 17.55 -4.34
C VAL A 330 6.14 18.52 -3.23
N LYS A 331 7.42 18.86 -3.18
CA LYS A 331 7.93 19.96 -2.36
C LYS A 331 7.99 21.23 -3.18
N LEU A 332 7.50 22.33 -2.61
CA LEU A 332 7.56 23.66 -3.20
C LEU A 332 8.17 24.65 -2.21
N CYS A 333 8.88 25.65 -2.72
CA CYS A 333 9.25 26.79 -1.91
C CYS A 333 8.00 27.60 -1.54
N PRO A 334 8.01 28.36 -0.43
CA PRO A 334 6.85 29.16 0.01
C PRO A 334 6.29 30.07 -1.09
N ALA A 335 7.15 30.65 -1.92
CA ALA A 335 6.75 31.53 -3.02
C ALA A 335 5.93 30.78 -4.09
N CYS A 336 6.41 29.63 -4.57
CA CYS A 336 5.70 28.82 -5.55
C CYS A 336 4.43 28.19 -4.98
N HIS A 337 4.49 27.68 -3.74
CA HIS A 337 3.34 27.11 -3.09
C HIS A 337 2.21 28.14 -2.96
N ARG A 338 2.55 29.38 -2.56
CA ARG A 338 1.58 30.48 -2.50
C ARG A 338 1.08 30.89 -3.88
N ALA A 339 1.93 30.90 -4.90
CA ALA A 339 1.53 31.24 -6.26
C ALA A 339 0.54 30.24 -6.85
N LEU A 340 0.58 28.96 -6.45
CA LEU A 340 -0.34 27.92 -6.89
C LEU A 340 -1.68 27.88 -6.13
N SER A 341 -1.97 28.88 -5.28
CA SER A 341 -3.33 29.05 -4.77
C SER A 341 -4.27 29.58 -5.86
N LYS A 342 -5.55 29.19 -5.83
CA LYS A 342 -6.52 29.58 -6.87
C LYS A 342 -6.59 31.09 -7.03
N ASN A 343 -6.50 31.56 -8.28
CA ASN A 343 -6.57 32.98 -8.67
C ASN A 343 -5.56 33.88 -7.91
N ARG A 344 -4.45 33.32 -7.42
CA ARG A 344 -3.47 34.06 -6.61
C ARG A 344 -2.40 34.75 -7.45
N ALA A 345 -2.10 34.20 -8.63
CA ALA A 345 -1.14 34.72 -9.58
C ALA A 345 -1.72 34.67 -11.01
N ASP A 346 -0.99 35.22 -11.98
CA ASP A 346 -1.37 35.16 -13.39
C ASP A 346 -1.56 33.71 -13.86
N GLU A 347 -2.60 33.45 -14.64
CA GLU A 347 -2.96 32.11 -15.12
C GLU A 347 -1.81 31.46 -15.90
N THR A 348 -1.19 32.22 -16.81
CA THR A 348 -0.06 31.74 -17.63
C THR A 348 1.10 31.34 -16.73
N TYR A 349 1.36 32.12 -15.69
CA TYR A 349 2.38 31.82 -14.69
C TYR A 349 2.05 30.56 -13.88
N GLN A 350 0.81 30.39 -13.42
CA GLN A 350 0.38 29.20 -12.66
C GLN A 350 0.50 27.93 -13.50
N ARG A 351 0.03 27.96 -14.76
CA ARG A 351 0.13 26.84 -15.70
C ARG A 351 1.59 26.49 -16.00
N ARG A 352 2.46 27.49 -16.14
CA ARG A 352 3.90 27.28 -16.29
C ARG A 352 4.49 26.57 -15.08
N LEU A 353 4.16 26.99 -13.86
CA LEU A 353 4.63 26.32 -12.64
C LEU A 353 4.18 24.86 -12.58
N ILE A 354 2.94 24.55 -12.97
CA ILE A 354 2.41 23.17 -13.02
C ILE A 354 3.20 22.32 -14.03
N SER A 355 3.44 22.85 -15.24
CA SER A 355 4.25 22.16 -16.26
C SER A 355 5.67 21.89 -15.76
N GLN A 356 6.31 22.87 -15.11
CA GLN A 356 7.65 22.66 -14.55
C GLN A 356 7.66 21.65 -13.40
N ILE A 357 6.59 21.56 -12.60
CA ILE A 357 6.44 20.48 -11.61
C ILE A 357 6.46 19.12 -12.30
N PHE A 358 5.75 18.97 -13.43
CA PHE A 358 5.71 17.70 -14.16
C PHE A 358 7.07 17.30 -14.74
N ASP A 359 7.83 18.26 -15.26
CA ASP A 359 9.19 18.00 -15.76
C ASP A 359 10.15 17.60 -14.64
N ASN A 360 10.03 18.23 -13.48
CA ASN A 360 10.95 18.03 -12.36
C ASN A 360 10.53 16.92 -11.37
N ALA A 361 9.27 16.47 -11.45
CA ALA A 361 8.71 15.39 -10.65
C ALA A 361 7.94 14.39 -11.55
N PRO A 362 8.67 13.50 -12.27
CA PRO A 362 8.06 12.54 -13.18
C PRO A 362 7.02 11.62 -12.52
N THR A 363 7.17 11.33 -11.23
CA THR A 363 6.18 10.55 -10.46
C THR A 363 4.85 11.31 -10.33
N ALA A 364 4.89 12.61 -10.05
CA ALA A 364 3.70 13.45 -9.99
C ALA A 364 3.04 13.66 -11.36
N LYS A 365 3.86 13.78 -12.41
CA LYS A 365 3.39 13.75 -13.79
C LYS A 365 2.67 12.44 -14.11
N ALA A 366 3.30 11.30 -13.82
CA ALA A 366 2.72 9.98 -14.06
C ALA A 366 1.43 9.77 -13.25
N PHE A 367 1.37 10.30 -12.03
CA PHE A 367 0.14 10.31 -11.23
C PHE A 367 -0.97 11.09 -11.94
N CYS A 368 -0.71 12.33 -12.34
CA CYS A 368 -1.69 13.18 -13.01
C CYS A 368 -2.14 12.61 -14.37
N LEU A 369 -1.23 11.99 -15.11
CA LEU A 369 -1.52 11.28 -16.37
C LEU A 369 -2.35 10.00 -16.18
N ASN A 370 -2.57 9.51 -14.95
CA ASN A 370 -3.55 8.45 -14.74
C ASN A 370 -4.99 8.96 -14.92
N PHE A 371 -5.22 10.27 -14.96
CA PHE A 371 -6.55 10.89 -15.01
C PHE A 371 -6.90 11.52 -16.38
N VAL A 372 -5.94 11.62 -17.30
CA VAL A 372 -6.08 12.30 -18.60
C VAL A 372 -5.18 11.66 -19.66
N ASP A 373 -5.40 11.96 -20.93
CA ASP A 373 -4.71 11.27 -22.03
C ASP A 373 -3.32 11.84 -22.35
N ASN A 374 -3.08 13.12 -22.04
CA ASN A 374 -1.82 13.78 -22.34
C ASN A 374 -1.46 14.88 -21.33
N GLU A 375 -0.23 15.38 -21.44
CA GLU A 375 0.33 16.34 -20.49
C GLU A 375 -0.35 17.71 -20.52
N GLN A 376 -0.74 18.21 -21.70
CA GLN A 376 -1.44 19.49 -21.79
C GLN A 376 -2.77 19.43 -21.03
N GLN A 377 -3.53 18.34 -21.24
CA GLN A 377 -4.75 18.07 -20.47
C GLN A 377 -4.46 17.91 -18.98
N ALA A 378 -3.31 17.37 -18.58
CA ALA A 378 -2.94 17.22 -17.17
C ALA A 378 -2.70 18.57 -16.50
N VAL A 379 -2.05 19.50 -17.21
CA VAL A 379 -1.82 20.87 -16.74
C VAL A 379 -3.16 21.59 -16.58
N ASP A 380 -4.04 21.49 -17.58
CA ASP A 380 -5.39 22.06 -17.53
C ASP A 380 -6.19 21.49 -16.36
N PHE A 381 -6.18 20.16 -16.21
CA PHE A 381 -6.88 19.43 -15.16
C PHE A 381 -6.44 19.85 -13.75
N VAL A 382 -5.13 20.04 -13.53
CA VAL A 382 -4.57 20.53 -12.27
C VAL A 382 -4.94 21.99 -12.03
N TYR A 383 -4.77 22.85 -13.04
CA TYR A 383 -5.04 24.29 -12.92
C TYR A 383 -6.48 24.58 -12.47
N GLU A 384 -7.46 23.92 -13.09
CA GLU A 384 -8.89 24.06 -12.75
C GLU A 384 -9.21 23.69 -11.29
N ARG A 385 -8.36 22.85 -10.68
CA ARG A 385 -8.49 22.29 -9.33
C ARG A 385 -7.56 22.94 -8.32
N LEU A 386 -6.80 23.98 -8.69
CA LEU A 386 -6.08 24.80 -7.71
C LEU A 386 -7.04 25.41 -6.70
N ARG A 387 -6.51 25.77 -5.52
CA ARG A 387 -7.34 26.14 -4.38
C ARG A 387 -6.88 27.38 -3.63
#